data_AF-A0AAU8SCT3-F1
#
_entry.id   AF-A0AAU8SCT3-F1
#
_cell.length_a   1.000
_cell.length_b   1.000
_cell.length_c   1.000
_cell.angle_alpha   90.00
_cell.angle_beta   90.00
_cell.angle_gamma   90.00
#
_symmetry.space_group_name_H-M   'P 1'
#
loop_
_entity.id
_entity.type
_entity.pdbx_description
1 polymer ?
#
loop_
_entity_poly.entity_id
_entity_poly.type
_entity_poly.pdbx_seq_one_letter_code
_entity_poly.pdbx_strand_id
1 'polypeptide(L)'
;MSTNTKRLTAAALGAALAFGAPFARAASFDCARAASAAERAICRTPALGEQDVRMATYYELLQNARPADEGMAYREFRNALRDEQQNWRQRVRDACGARIDCLTAAYAARIAALRGVAAERLALRMTGGSAASPGAADATYAIEGEPIKLTNGESVRSAAPGSAMKRVTTLVARSAPATIAGHPVEAVLLSDDPGGSGRFLYVATAQPGGGAPAVLLGDRVKPVSVSIERAASPGAIVVVEYLDRPEGAPFAQAPTIKVVRRFALEQGRLVEQRG
;
A
#
# COMPACT_ATOMS: atom_id res chain seq x y z
N MET A 1 7.30 3.24 -90.04
CA MET A 1 7.13 1.78 -89.91
C MET A 1 8.31 1.22 -89.16
N SER A 2 8.07 0.65 -87.97
CA SER A 2 8.57 -0.66 -87.51
C SER A 2 8.60 -0.67 -85.98
N THR A 3 7.60 -1.33 -85.43
CA THR A 3 7.43 -1.67 -84.01
C THR A 3 8.49 -2.68 -83.57
N ASN A 4 8.96 -2.61 -82.32
CA ASN A 4 9.39 -3.84 -81.64
C ASN A 4 9.19 -3.78 -80.12
N THR A 5 8.45 -4.75 -79.64
CA THR A 5 7.97 -4.95 -78.28
C THR A 5 8.90 -5.92 -77.57
N LYS A 6 9.50 -5.58 -76.41
CA LYS A 6 10.04 -6.60 -75.47
C LYS A 6 9.93 -6.20 -74.00
N ARG A 7 8.99 -6.90 -73.34
CA ARG A 7 9.04 -7.63 -72.06
C ARG A 7 9.33 -6.90 -70.73
N LEU A 8 8.44 -7.23 -69.80
CA LEU A 8 8.34 -6.88 -68.38
C LEU A 8 9.53 -7.33 -67.52
N THR A 9 9.91 -6.49 -66.56
CA THR A 9 10.49 -6.91 -65.27
C THR A 9 9.91 -6.04 -64.16
N ALA A 10 9.24 -6.68 -63.21
CA ALA A 10 8.76 -6.08 -61.98
C ALA A 10 9.93 -5.82 -61.02
N ALA A 11 9.93 -4.68 -60.34
CA ALA A 11 10.70 -4.47 -59.12
C ALA A 11 9.83 -3.70 -58.12
N ALA A 12 9.19 -4.45 -57.23
CA ALA A 12 8.58 -3.91 -56.02
C ALA A 12 9.71 -3.50 -55.06
N LEU A 13 9.88 -2.21 -54.80
CA LEU A 13 10.58 -1.74 -53.60
C LEU A 13 9.53 -1.35 -52.56
N GLY A 14 9.11 -2.36 -51.78
CA GLY A 14 8.45 -2.13 -50.51
C GLY A 14 9.46 -1.63 -49.49
N ALA A 15 9.50 -0.32 -49.25
CA ALA A 15 10.16 0.24 -48.09
C ALA A 15 9.28 -0.02 -46.85
N ALA A 16 9.42 -1.20 -46.26
CA ALA A 16 8.91 -1.48 -44.93
C ALA A 16 9.74 -0.67 -43.92
N LEU A 17 9.30 0.56 -43.62
CA LEU A 17 9.71 1.27 -42.41
C LEU A 17 9.17 0.48 -41.21
N ALA A 18 9.97 -0.46 -40.72
CA ALA A 18 9.71 -1.09 -39.44
C ALA A 18 9.75 -0.01 -38.36
N PHE A 19 8.56 0.35 -37.88
CA PHE A 19 8.31 1.09 -36.66
C PHE A 19 9.00 0.38 -35.49
N GLY A 20 10.25 0.75 -35.20
CA GLY A 20 10.83 0.57 -33.89
C GLY A 20 10.40 1.75 -33.02
N ALA A 21 9.15 1.77 -32.54
CA ALA A 21 8.81 2.67 -31.45
C ALA A 21 9.86 2.43 -30.34
N PRO A 22 10.55 3.46 -29.83
CA PRO A 22 11.40 3.27 -28.67
C PRO A 22 10.46 2.79 -27.58
N PHE A 23 10.52 1.50 -27.25
CA PHE A 23 9.88 1.00 -26.05
C PHE A 23 10.33 1.94 -24.95
N ALA A 24 9.42 2.72 -24.38
CA ALA A 24 9.72 3.62 -23.29
C ALA A 24 10.20 2.71 -22.15
N ARG A 25 11.51 2.59 -22.00
CA ARG A 25 12.11 1.71 -21.00
C ARG A 25 12.04 2.52 -19.72
N ALA A 26 11.18 2.09 -18.81
CA ALA A 26 10.97 2.76 -17.55
C ALA A 26 12.26 2.64 -16.72
N ALA A 27 13.12 3.65 -16.77
CA ALA A 27 14.19 3.90 -15.83
C ALA A 27 13.94 5.28 -15.22
N SER A 28 14.43 5.52 -14.02
CA SER A 28 14.30 6.81 -13.32
C SER A 28 15.17 7.92 -13.91
N PHE A 29 15.93 7.62 -14.97
CA PHE A 29 16.83 8.53 -15.68
C PHE A 29 16.75 8.35 -17.19
N ASP A 30 17.27 9.33 -17.93
CA ASP A 30 17.33 9.28 -19.38
C ASP A 30 18.34 8.23 -19.86
N CYS A 31 17.82 7.15 -20.45
CA CYS A 31 18.63 6.06 -20.98
C CYS A 31 19.59 6.47 -22.11
N ALA A 32 19.33 7.57 -22.82
CA ALA A 32 20.27 8.12 -23.79
C ALA A 32 21.54 8.68 -23.13
N ARG A 33 21.48 8.97 -21.82
CA ARG A 33 22.57 9.57 -21.03
C ARG A 33 23.21 8.60 -20.05
N ALA A 34 22.95 7.30 -20.18
CA ALA A 34 23.53 6.25 -19.33
C ALA A 34 25.06 6.22 -19.40
N ALA A 35 25.73 6.61 -18.31
CA ALA A 35 27.17 6.74 -18.22
C ALA A 35 27.85 5.43 -17.78
N SER A 36 27.26 4.72 -16.81
CA SER A 36 27.85 3.49 -16.26
C SER A 36 27.42 2.22 -16.99
N ALA A 37 28.20 1.14 -16.84
CA ALA A 37 27.81 -0.18 -17.36
C ALA A 37 26.52 -0.69 -16.69
N ALA A 38 26.31 -0.35 -15.41
CA ALA A 38 25.07 -0.64 -14.70
C ALA A 38 23.90 0.13 -15.29
N GLU A 39 24.05 1.43 -15.57
CA GLU A 39 22.99 2.25 -16.17
C GLU A 39 22.57 1.74 -17.55
N ARG A 40 23.54 1.33 -18.38
CA ARG A 40 23.23 0.68 -19.67
C ARG A 40 22.50 -0.64 -19.49
N ALA A 41 22.84 -1.43 -18.48
CA ALA A 41 22.16 -2.69 -18.17
C ALA A 41 20.73 -2.48 -17.65
N ILE A 42 20.50 -1.47 -16.81
CA ILE A 42 19.18 -1.05 -16.34
C ILE A 42 18.32 -0.66 -17.53
N CYS A 43 18.86 0.19 -18.42
CA CYS A 43 18.15 0.59 -19.62
C CYS A 43 17.81 -0.58 -20.53
N ARG A 44 18.68 -1.59 -20.67
CA ARG A 44 18.45 -2.74 -21.55
C ARG A 44 17.59 -3.85 -20.94
N THR A 45 17.24 -3.78 -19.66
CA THR A 45 16.53 -4.85 -18.94
C THR A 45 15.27 -4.29 -18.28
N PRO A 46 14.06 -4.56 -18.80
CA PRO A 46 12.83 -3.93 -18.30
C PRO A 46 12.59 -4.15 -16.80
N ALA A 47 12.89 -5.35 -16.29
CA ALA A 47 12.74 -5.66 -14.86
C ALA A 47 13.68 -4.83 -13.97
N LEU A 48 14.93 -4.58 -14.41
CA LEU A 48 15.85 -3.70 -13.68
C LEU A 48 15.41 -2.23 -13.77
N GLY A 49 14.88 -1.81 -14.92
CA GLY A 49 14.27 -0.50 -15.08
C GLY A 49 13.11 -0.27 -14.09
N GLU A 50 12.20 -1.23 -13.97
CA GLU A 50 11.09 -1.14 -13.01
C GLU A 50 11.59 -1.03 -11.56
N GLN A 51 12.63 -1.79 -11.21
CA GLN A 51 13.27 -1.69 -9.90
C GLN A 51 13.91 -0.31 -9.66
N ASP A 52 14.55 0.25 -10.68
CA ASP A 52 15.15 1.58 -10.62
C ASP A 52 14.08 2.68 -10.43
N VAL A 53 12.98 2.63 -11.18
CA VAL A 53 11.84 3.54 -11.01
C VAL A 53 11.24 3.41 -9.62
N ARG A 54 10.99 2.18 -9.14
CA ARG A 54 10.42 1.92 -7.82
C ARG A 54 11.31 2.46 -6.71
N MET A 55 12.61 2.24 -6.81
CA MET A 55 13.59 2.77 -5.86
C MET A 55 13.59 4.30 -5.85
N ALA A 56 13.59 4.92 -7.03
CA ALA A 56 13.53 6.37 -7.17
C ALA A 56 12.24 6.96 -6.59
N THR A 57 11.08 6.32 -6.78
CA THR A 57 9.81 6.75 -6.17
C THR A 57 9.91 6.82 -4.65
N TYR A 58 10.44 5.79 -3.99
CA TYR A 58 10.61 5.82 -2.53
C TYR A 58 11.58 6.90 -2.07
N TYR A 59 12.70 7.07 -2.79
CA TYR A 59 13.69 8.09 -2.49
C TYR A 59 13.12 9.52 -2.63
N GLU A 60 12.37 9.80 -3.70
CA GLU A 60 11.70 11.09 -3.90
C GLU A 60 10.66 11.38 -2.84
N LEU A 61 9.85 10.37 -2.50
CA LEU A 61 8.84 10.48 -1.45
C LEU A 61 9.49 10.83 -0.11
N LEU A 62 10.61 10.19 0.23
CA LEU A 62 11.38 10.49 1.45
C LEU A 62 12.05 11.86 1.43
N GLN A 63 12.57 12.32 0.28
CA GLN A 63 13.14 13.66 0.16
C GLN A 63 12.10 14.77 0.31
N ASN A 64 10.84 14.49 -0.01
CA ASN A 64 9.73 15.45 0.02
C ASN A 64 8.81 15.28 1.24
N ALA A 65 9.01 14.23 2.03
CA ALA A 65 8.33 13.98 3.30
C ALA A 65 8.50 15.19 4.22
N ARG A 66 7.46 15.98 4.50
CA ARG A 66 7.56 17.10 5.47
C ARG A 66 6.87 16.73 6.78
N PRO A 67 7.62 16.56 7.89
CA PRO A 67 7.01 16.45 9.22
C PRO A 67 6.29 17.75 9.59
N ALA A 68 5.29 17.66 10.47
CA ALA A 68 4.51 18.82 10.95
C ALA A 68 5.32 19.73 11.91
N ASP A 69 6.46 19.24 12.37
CA ASP A 69 7.39 19.83 13.32
C ASP A 69 8.66 20.32 12.59
N GLU A 70 8.70 21.64 12.32
CA GLU A 70 9.76 22.28 11.54
C GLU A 70 11.10 22.41 12.30
N GLY A 71 12.22 21.96 11.72
CA GLY A 71 13.56 22.17 12.32
C GLY A 71 14.75 21.46 11.65
N MET A 72 15.96 21.80 12.12
CA MET A 72 17.30 21.30 11.67
C MET A 72 17.36 19.79 11.42
N ALA A 73 16.70 18.99 12.26
CA ALA A 73 16.66 17.53 12.15
C ALA A 73 16.12 17.02 10.80
N TYR A 74 15.19 17.76 10.17
CA TYR A 74 14.68 17.41 8.84
C TYR A 74 15.69 17.72 7.72
N ARG A 75 16.41 18.84 7.83
CA ARG A 75 17.47 19.19 6.85
C ARG A 75 18.62 18.19 6.91
N GLU A 76 19.06 17.83 8.11
CA GLU A 76 20.12 16.84 8.33
C GLU A 76 19.73 15.46 7.80
N PHE A 77 18.49 15.03 8.05
CA PHE A 77 17.96 13.79 7.49
C PHE A 77 18.02 13.76 5.96
N ARG A 78 17.57 14.82 5.28
CA ARG A 78 17.61 14.87 3.82
C ARG A 78 19.03 14.87 3.27
N ASN A 79 19.96 15.53 3.96
CA ASN A 79 21.37 15.53 3.59
C ASN A 79 21.95 14.11 3.73
N ALA A 80 21.74 13.45 4.86
CA ALA A 80 22.17 12.07 5.07
C ALA A 80 21.57 11.11 4.02
N LEU A 81 20.27 11.24 3.72
CA LEU A 81 19.61 10.41 2.70
C LEU A 81 20.21 10.61 1.30
N ARG A 82 20.55 11.86 0.94
CA ARG A 82 21.23 12.20 -0.32
C ARG A 82 22.62 11.59 -0.41
N ASP A 83 23.37 11.64 0.69
CA ASP A 83 24.74 11.11 0.76
C ASP A 83 24.74 9.59 0.65
N GLU A 84 23.84 8.93 1.39
CA GLU A 84 23.63 7.48 1.28
C GLU A 84 23.23 7.06 -0.13
N GLN A 85 22.34 7.80 -0.78
CA GLN A 85 21.90 7.48 -2.14
C GLN A 85 23.03 7.62 -3.16
N GLN A 86 23.88 8.65 -3.02
CA GLN A 86 25.07 8.84 -3.85
C GLN A 86 26.07 7.70 -3.64
N ASN A 87 26.37 7.38 -2.39
CA ASN A 87 27.27 6.29 -2.02
C ASN A 87 26.77 4.95 -2.55
N TRP A 88 25.48 4.67 -2.42
CA TRP A 88 24.88 3.44 -2.94
C TRP A 88 25.03 3.33 -4.47
N ARG A 89 24.78 4.41 -5.22
CA ARG A 89 24.97 4.40 -6.69
C ARG A 89 26.41 4.08 -7.07
N GLN A 90 27.37 4.77 -6.46
CA GLN A 90 28.79 4.64 -6.83
C GLN A 90 29.42 3.33 -6.34
N ARG A 91 29.12 2.93 -5.11
CA ARG A 91 29.83 1.85 -4.41
C ARG A 91 29.12 0.51 -4.48
N VAL A 92 27.81 0.50 -4.71
CA VAL A 92 27.01 -0.74 -4.73
C VAL A 92 26.50 -1.01 -6.14
N ARG A 93 25.69 -0.10 -6.71
CA ARG A 93 25.10 -0.29 -8.04
C ARG A 93 26.16 -0.36 -9.13
N ASP A 94 27.01 0.66 -9.22
CA ASP A 94 27.99 0.74 -10.32
C ASP A 94 29.11 -0.32 -10.17
N ALA A 95 29.41 -0.76 -8.94
CA ALA A 95 30.31 -1.88 -8.67
C ALA A 95 29.79 -3.24 -9.22
N CYS A 96 28.48 -3.37 -9.46
CA CYS A 96 27.93 -4.55 -10.13
C CYS A 96 28.31 -4.62 -11.63
N GLY A 97 28.67 -3.50 -12.26
CA GLY A 97 28.82 -3.42 -13.71
C GLY A 97 27.51 -3.78 -14.42
N ALA A 98 27.57 -4.59 -15.49
CA ALA A 98 26.38 -5.03 -16.23
C ALA A 98 25.74 -6.33 -15.71
N ARG A 99 26.19 -6.85 -14.55
CA ARG A 99 25.72 -8.13 -14.00
C ARG A 99 24.29 -8.01 -13.45
N ILE A 100 23.35 -8.72 -14.08
CA ILE A 100 21.91 -8.57 -13.83
C ILE A 100 21.51 -9.08 -12.44
N ASP A 101 22.04 -10.20 -12.00
CA ASP A 101 21.83 -10.81 -10.69
C ASP A 101 22.31 -9.89 -9.55
N CYS A 102 23.52 -9.34 -9.68
CA CYS A 102 24.08 -8.38 -8.73
C CYS A 102 23.21 -7.12 -8.64
N LEU A 103 22.83 -6.54 -9.79
CA LEU A 103 21.97 -5.36 -9.84
C LEU A 103 20.60 -5.64 -9.21
N THR A 104 19.99 -6.78 -9.52
CA THR A 104 18.69 -7.19 -8.97
C THR A 104 18.74 -7.26 -7.45
N ALA A 105 19.77 -7.90 -6.89
CA ALA A 105 19.97 -7.98 -5.44
C ALA A 105 20.23 -6.61 -4.81
N ALA A 106 21.07 -5.78 -5.45
CA ALA A 106 21.39 -4.44 -4.98
C ALA A 106 20.15 -3.51 -4.94
N TYR A 107 19.30 -3.56 -5.96
CA TYR A 107 18.05 -2.81 -6.00
C TYR A 107 17.05 -3.33 -4.97
N ALA A 108 16.87 -4.65 -4.85
CA ALA A 108 15.98 -5.23 -3.85
C ALA A 108 16.36 -4.79 -2.43
N ALA A 109 17.64 -4.84 -2.08
CA ALA A 109 18.14 -4.39 -0.79
C ALA A 109 17.92 -2.90 -0.56
N ARG A 110 18.20 -2.04 -1.56
CA ARG A 110 18.00 -0.58 -1.42
C ARG A 110 16.54 -0.20 -1.29
N ILE A 111 15.66 -0.83 -2.08
CA ILE A 111 14.21 -0.62 -1.98
C ILE A 111 13.72 -1.03 -0.59
N ALA A 112 14.18 -2.17 -0.06
CA ALA A 112 13.84 -2.60 1.30
C ALA A 112 14.29 -1.58 2.36
N ALA A 113 15.52 -1.07 2.26
CA ALA A 113 16.04 -0.06 3.18
C ALA A 113 15.22 1.25 3.13
N LEU A 114 14.94 1.78 1.94
CA LEU A 114 14.14 3.01 1.78
C LEU A 114 12.69 2.81 2.26
N ARG A 115 12.11 1.62 2.05
CA ARG A 115 10.80 1.28 2.61
C ARG A 115 10.82 1.25 4.14
N GLY A 116 11.89 0.77 4.76
CA GLY A 116 12.10 0.83 6.21
C GLY A 116 12.10 2.27 6.72
N VAL A 117 12.90 3.14 6.10
CA VAL A 117 12.94 4.57 6.44
C VAL A 117 11.58 5.24 6.22
N ALA A 118 10.87 4.90 5.14
CA ALA A 118 9.54 5.44 4.88
C ALA A 118 8.51 4.97 5.90
N ALA A 119 8.55 3.70 6.33
CA ALA A 119 7.68 3.20 7.37
C ALA A 119 7.93 3.89 8.72
N GLU A 120 9.21 4.17 9.05
CA GLU A 120 9.61 4.88 10.26
C GLU A 120 9.18 6.37 10.24
N ARG A 121 9.43 7.07 9.13
CA ARG A 121 9.34 8.55 9.07
C ARG A 121 8.03 9.10 8.53
N LEU A 122 7.32 8.35 7.70
CA LEU A 122 6.10 8.83 7.02
C LEU A 122 4.83 8.17 7.55
N ALA A 123 4.93 7.33 8.57
CA ALA A 123 3.84 6.47 9.02
C ALA A 123 3.20 5.62 7.90
N LEU A 124 3.91 5.37 6.78
CA LEU A 124 3.52 4.42 5.74
C LEU A 124 3.80 2.99 6.22
N ARG A 125 2.92 2.48 7.07
CA ARG A 125 3.03 1.17 7.72
C ARG A 125 2.61 0.05 6.76
N MET A 126 3.59 -0.52 6.06
CA MET A 126 3.51 -1.87 5.48
C MET A 126 4.42 -2.78 6.32
N THR A 127 3.86 -3.44 7.33
CA THR A 127 4.56 -4.39 8.20
C THR A 127 4.58 -5.78 7.57
N GLY A 128 5.74 -6.45 7.64
CA GLY A 128 5.88 -7.87 7.36
C GLY A 128 7.16 -8.42 7.98
N GLY A 129 7.01 -9.26 9.02
CA GLY A 129 8.04 -10.20 9.48
C GLY A 129 8.24 -10.32 10.99
N SER A 130 7.40 -11.09 11.70
CA SER A 130 7.75 -12.42 12.24
C SER A 130 6.78 -12.89 13.35
N ALA A 131 6.53 -14.21 13.35
CA ALA A 131 5.66 -15.03 14.21
C ALA A 131 4.14 -14.96 13.95
N ALA A 132 3.66 -16.00 13.26
CA ALA A 132 2.28 -16.23 12.86
C ALA A 132 1.33 -16.34 14.06
N SER A 133 0.61 -15.26 14.32
CA SER A 133 -0.84 -15.33 14.55
C SER A 133 -1.55 -15.29 13.19
N PRO A 134 -2.82 -15.67 13.05
CA PRO A 134 -3.59 -15.20 11.91
C PRO A 134 -3.51 -13.66 11.97
N GLY A 135 -2.83 -13.03 11.01
CA GLY A 135 -2.80 -11.57 10.96
C GLY A 135 -4.22 -11.03 10.87
N ALA A 136 -4.42 -9.72 10.97
CA ALA A 136 -5.74 -9.10 10.82
C ALA A 136 -6.58 -9.65 9.62
N ALA A 137 -5.91 -10.07 8.55
CA ALA A 137 -6.51 -10.65 7.35
C ALA A 137 -7.07 -12.08 7.53
N ASP A 138 -6.57 -12.85 8.49
CA ASP A 138 -6.97 -14.24 8.73
C ASP A 138 -7.59 -14.42 10.12
N ALA A 139 -7.89 -13.34 10.83
CA ALA A 139 -8.49 -13.39 12.16
C ALA A 139 -10.00 -13.69 12.10
N THR A 140 -10.55 -14.13 13.24
CA THR A 140 -12.00 -14.20 13.47
C THR A 140 -12.43 -12.97 14.24
N TYR A 141 -13.45 -12.28 13.74
CA TYR A 141 -14.06 -11.11 14.38
C TYR A 141 -15.50 -11.41 14.79
N ALA A 142 -15.97 -10.82 15.88
CA ALA A 142 -17.38 -10.90 16.24
C ALA A 142 -18.11 -9.64 15.76
N ILE A 143 -18.91 -9.76 14.70
CA ILE A 143 -19.75 -8.67 14.16
C ILE A 143 -21.17 -8.94 14.62
N GLU A 144 -21.74 -8.02 15.41
CA GLU A 144 -23.08 -8.17 16.02
C GLU A 144 -23.26 -9.48 16.82
N GLY A 145 -22.16 -10.00 17.38
CA GLY A 145 -22.14 -11.26 18.11
C GLY A 145 -21.92 -12.52 17.25
N GLU A 146 -21.92 -12.40 15.93
CA GLU A 146 -21.64 -13.51 15.02
C GLU A 146 -20.13 -13.61 14.72
N PRO A 147 -19.52 -14.81 14.88
CA PRO A 147 -18.12 -15.02 14.56
C PRO A 147 -17.90 -15.11 13.04
N ILE A 148 -17.23 -14.12 12.48
CA ILE A 148 -16.83 -14.05 11.07
C ILE A 148 -15.33 -14.31 10.95
N LYS A 149 -14.99 -15.47 10.38
CA LYS A 149 -13.60 -15.80 10.01
C LYS A 149 -13.27 -15.16 8.66
N LEU A 150 -12.25 -14.31 8.64
CA LEU A 150 -11.64 -13.84 7.40
C LEU A 150 -10.59 -14.85 6.93
N THR A 151 -10.43 -14.91 5.61
CA THR A 151 -9.34 -15.59 4.92
C THR A 151 -8.76 -14.61 3.92
N ASN A 152 -7.48 -14.26 4.06
CA ASN A 152 -6.81 -13.25 3.24
C ASN A 152 -7.58 -11.91 3.14
N GLY A 153 -8.22 -11.49 4.24
CA GLY A 153 -8.90 -10.21 4.38
C GLY A 153 -10.37 -10.23 4.01
N GLU A 154 -10.95 -11.37 3.63
CA GLU A 154 -12.34 -11.46 3.20
C GLU A 154 -13.07 -12.69 3.78
N SER A 155 -14.37 -12.55 4.01
CA SER A 155 -15.29 -13.67 4.26
C SER A 155 -16.48 -13.51 3.33
N VAL A 156 -16.80 -14.58 2.59
CA VAL A 156 -17.99 -14.63 1.72
C VAL A 156 -18.85 -15.81 2.16
N ARG A 157 -20.09 -15.53 2.55
CA ARG A 157 -21.05 -16.54 3.03
C ARG A 157 -22.42 -16.27 2.41
N SER A 158 -23.32 -17.25 2.43
CA SER A 158 -24.72 -16.95 2.07
C SER A 158 -25.35 -16.08 3.16
N ALA A 159 -26.09 -15.05 2.77
CA ALA A 159 -26.74 -14.10 3.69
C ALA A 159 -27.75 -14.77 4.64
N ALA A 160 -28.33 -15.88 4.19
CA ALA A 160 -29.17 -16.78 4.96
C ALA A 160 -29.02 -18.21 4.41
N PRO A 161 -29.41 -19.26 5.16
CA PRO A 161 -29.42 -20.63 4.65
C PRO A 161 -30.16 -20.73 3.32
N GLY A 162 -29.48 -21.20 2.27
CA GLY A 162 -30.05 -21.34 0.92
C GLY A 162 -30.20 -20.06 0.10
N SER A 163 -29.81 -18.89 0.61
CA SER A 163 -29.92 -17.62 -0.13
C SER A 163 -28.91 -17.52 -1.28
N ALA A 164 -29.36 -16.93 -2.39
CA ALA A 164 -28.49 -16.50 -3.49
C ALA A 164 -27.68 -15.24 -3.12
N MET A 165 -28.21 -14.39 -2.24
CA MET A 165 -27.49 -13.21 -1.73
C MET A 165 -26.30 -13.66 -0.87
N LYS A 166 -25.19 -12.94 -1.02
CA LYS A 166 -23.96 -13.17 -0.27
C LYS A 166 -23.77 -12.09 0.76
N ARG A 167 -23.41 -12.51 1.97
CA ARG A 167 -22.78 -11.64 2.95
C ARG A 167 -21.29 -11.59 2.68
N VAL A 168 -20.74 -10.39 2.57
CA VAL A 168 -19.33 -10.15 2.31
C VAL A 168 -18.77 -9.26 3.41
N THR A 169 -17.80 -9.78 4.15
CA THR A 169 -17.05 -9.02 5.15
C THR A 169 -15.61 -8.84 4.67
N THR A 170 -15.12 -7.61 4.64
CA THR A 170 -13.78 -7.29 4.15
C THR A 170 -13.00 -6.44 5.15
N LEU A 171 -11.72 -6.75 5.32
CA LEU A 171 -10.75 -5.91 6.02
C LEU A 171 -10.41 -4.69 5.15
N VAL A 172 -10.84 -3.50 5.55
CA VAL A 172 -10.65 -2.28 4.74
C VAL A 172 -9.41 -1.47 5.13
N ALA A 173 -9.03 -1.50 6.40
CA ALA A 173 -7.84 -0.82 6.90
C ALA A 173 -7.33 -1.47 8.19
N ARG A 174 -6.06 -1.25 8.50
CA ARG A 174 -5.43 -1.66 9.76
C ARG A 174 -4.45 -0.60 10.25
N SER A 175 -4.29 -0.49 11.56
CA SER A 175 -3.26 0.32 12.19
C SER A 175 -1.89 -0.36 12.03
N ALA A 176 -0.81 0.29 12.50
CA ALA A 176 0.36 -0.52 12.87
C ALA A 176 0.00 -1.43 14.04
N PRO A 177 0.70 -2.56 14.17
CA PRO A 177 0.73 -3.31 15.40
C PRO A 177 1.28 -2.44 16.54
N ALA A 178 0.65 -2.57 17.70
CA ALA A 178 1.10 -2.03 18.97
C ALA A 178 1.20 -3.17 20.00
N THR A 179 2.18 -3.10 20.90
CA THR A 179 2.24 -4.04 22.02
C THR A 179 1.45 -3.47 23.19
N ILE A 180 0.38 -4.16 23.59
CA ILE A 180 -0.51 -3.77 24.68
C ILE A 180 -0.55 -4.93 25.67
N ALA A 181 -0.23 -4.66 26.95
CA ALA A 181 -0.13 -5.69 27.99
C ALA A 181 0.73 -6.92 27.58
N GLY A 182 1.79 -6.70 26.80
CA GLY A 182 2.68 -7.77 26.32
C GLY A 182 2.21 -8.52 25.07
N HIS A 183 1.02 -8.20 24.54
CA HIS A 183 0.47 -8.84 23.34
C HIS A 183 0.47 -7.90 22.13
N PRO A 184 0.76 -8.40 20.92
CA PRO A 184 0.61 -7.61 19.70
C PRO A 184 -0.88 -7.42 19.41
N VAL A 185 -1.28 -6.17 19.19
CA VAL A 185 -2.64 -5.76 18.87
C VAL A 185 -2.61 -4.83 17.65
N GLU A 186 -3.48 -5.09 16.68
CA GLU A 186 -3.78 -4.18 15.59
C GLU A 186 -5.22 -3.68 15.75
N ALA A 187 -5.50 -2.41 15.44
CA ALA A 187 -6.85 -1.92 15.26
C ALA A 187 -7.22 -2.04 13.79
N VAL A 188 -8.43 -2.49 13.51
CA VAL A 188 -8.88 -2.79 12.15
C VAL A 188 -10.20 -2.11 11.85
N LEU A 189 -10.41 -1.81 10.57
CA LEU A 189 -11.72 -1.45 10.04
C LEU A 189 -12.23 -2.60 9.18
N LEU A 190 -13.48 -2.98 9.41
CA LEU A 190 -14.18 -4.01 8.66
C LEU A 190 -15.37 -3.38 7.94
N SER A 191 -15.56 -3.73 6.66
CA SER A 191 -16.80 -3.45 5.93
C SER A 191 -17.61 -4.72 5.87
N ASP A 192 -18.87 -4.68 6.28
CA ASP A 192 -19.80 -5.81 6.20
C ASP A 192 -20.99 -5.44 5.30
N ASP A 193 -21.17 -6.21 4.25
CA ASP A 193 -22.33 -6.19 3.38
C ASP A 193 -23.16 -7.45 3.68
N PRO A 194 -24.32 -7.35 4.35
CA PRO A 194 -25.16 -8.50 4.67
C PRO A 194 -25.90 -9.09 3.46
N GLY A 195 -25.67 -8.59 2.25
CA GLY A 195 -26.34 -9.00 1.01
C GLY A 195 -27.61 -8.20 0.72
N GLY A 196 -27.73 -6.99 1.28
CA GLY A 196 -28.89 -6.08 1.11
C GLY A 196 -28.50 -4.76 0.45
N SER A 197 -29.13 -3.65 0.87
CA SER A 197 -28.80 -2.30 0.38
C SER A 197 -27.86 -1.51 1.30
N GLY A 198 -27.59 -2.03 2.50
CA GLY A 198 -26.72 -1.43 3.50
C GLY A 198 -25.29 -1.96 3.40
N ARG A 199 -24.31 -1.15 3.78
CA ARG A 199 -22.92 -1.57 3.94
C ARG A 199 -22.35 -0.89 5.17
N PHE A 200 -22.03 -1.66 6.18
CA PHE A 200 -21.73 -1.15 7.50
C PHE A 200 -20.22 -1.16 7.75
N LEU A 201 -19.69 -0.07 8.30
CA LEU A 201 -18.31 0.02 8.72
C LEU A 201 -18.23 -0.29 10.22
N TYR A 202 -17.26 -1.11 10.62
CA TYR A 202 -16.98 -1.47 12.01
C TYR A 202 -15.52 -1.20 12.36
N VAL A 203 -15.25 -0.95 13.64
CA VAL A 203 -13.91 -1.01 14.22
C VAL A 203 -13.78 -2.23 15.12
N ALA A 204 -12.66 -2.93 15.05
CA ALA A 204 -12.32 -4.01 15.97
C ALA A 204 -10.82 -3.96 16.29
N THR A 205 -10.36 -4.85 17.18
CA THR A 205 -8.94 -5.14 17.33
C THR A 205 -8.65 -6.58 16.92
N ALA A 206 -7.48 -6.82 16.33
CA ALA A 206 -6.95 -8.13 16.05
C ALA A 206 -5.81 -8.43 17.03
N GLN A 207 -5.86 -9.58 17.69
CA GLN A 207 -4.86 -10.06 18.65
C GLN A 207 -4.75 -11.59 18.57
N PRO A 208 -3.67 -12.19 19.09
CA PRO A 208 -3.55 -13.64 19.15
C PRO A 208 -4.71 -14.29 19.90
N GLY A 209 -5.40 -15.23 19.25
CA GLY A 209 -6.58 -15.90 19.80
C GLY A 209 -7.93 -15.37 19.29
N GLY A 210 -7.95 -14.29 18.51
CA GLY A 210 -9.17 -13.74 17.89
C GLY A 210 -9.36 -12.25 18.19
N GLY A 211 -10.22 -11.59 17.43
CA GLY A 211 -10.47 -10.16 17.58
C GLY A 211 -11.50 -9.80 18.65
N ALA A 212 -11.41 -8.58 19.19
CA ALA A 212 -12.43 -8.02 20.06
C ALA A 212 -13.80 -7.94 19.35
N PRO A 213 -14.92 -7.89 20.09
CA PRO A 213 -16.22 -7.55 19.51
C PRO A 213 -16.14 -6.25 18.72
N ALA A 214 -16.59 -6.31 17.47
CA ALA A 214 -16.57 -5.18 16.57
C ALA A 214 -17.63 -4.15 16.98
N VAL A 215 -17.27 -2.87 16.93
CA VAL A 215 -18.16 -1.74 17.24
C VAL A 215 -18.60 -1.11 15.93
N LEU A 216 -19.90 -0.92 15.77
CA LEU A 216 -20.48 -0.27 14.59
C LEU A 216 -20.07 1.22 14.53
N LEU A 217 -19.53 1.61 13.37
CA LEU A 217 -19.19 2.99 13.06
C LEU A 217 -20.30 3.72 12.31
N GLY A 218 -20.94 3.05 11.35
CA GLY A 218 -22.09 3.61 10.62
C GLY A 218 -22.41 2.85 9.33
N ASP A 219 -23.54 3.20 8.71
CA ASP A 219 -23.95 2.70 7.38
C ASP A 219 -23.39 3.60 6.27
N ARG A 220 -22.78 2.99 5.25
CA ARG A 220 -22.25 3.61 4.02
C ARG A 220 -21.37 4.84 4.27
N VAL A 221 -20.60 4.80 5.35
CA VAL A 221 -19.56 5.80 5.67
C VAL A 221 -18.26 5.48 4.91
N LYS A 222 -17.41 6.50 4.70
CA LYS A 222 -16.13 6.32 3.98
C LYS A 222 -14.97 6.24 4.98
N PRO A 223 -14.27 5.10 5.10
CA PRO A 223 -13.12 4.99 6.01
C PRO A 223 -12.01 5.95 5.55
N VAL A 224 -11.35 6.59 6.52
CA VAL A 224 -10.17 7.44 6.29
C VAL A 224 -8.95 6.81 6.93
N SER A 225 -8.98 6.54 8.24
CA SER A 225 -7.84 5.95 8.95
C SER A 225 -8.25 5.22 10.23
N VAL A 226 -7.36 4.35 10.70
CA VAL A 226 -7.42 3.74 12.03
C VAL A 226 -6.02 3.69 12.63
N SER A 227 -5.87 4.12 13.87
CA SER A 227 -4.60 4.14 14.59
C SER A 227 -4.76 3.72 16.05
N ILE A 228 -3.65 3.28 16.65
CA ILE A 228 -3.55 3.05 18.09
C ILE A 228 -2.60 4.12 18.64
N GLU A 229 -3.09 4.92 19.59
CA GLU A 229 -2.32 5.90 20.35
C GLU A 229 -2.05 5.36 21.77
N ARG A 230 -0.86 5.63 22.32
CA ARG A 230 -0.54 5.24 23.69
C ARG A 230 -1.31 6.11 24.69
N ALA A 231 -1.95 5.48 25.67
CA ALA A 231 -2.44 6.17 26.87
C ALA A 231 -1.37 6.15 27.98
N ALA A 232 -1.47 7.05 28.96
CA ALA A 232 -0.43 7.28 29.97
C ALA A 232 -0.18 6.13 30.98
N SER A 233 -0.94 5.03 30.96
CA SER A 233 -0.71 3.77 31.71
C SER A 233 -1.83 2.77 31.38
N PRO A 234 -1.66 1.44 31.55
CA PRO A 234 -1.47 0.41 30.48
C PRO A 234 -2.61 0.29 29.44
N GLY A 235 -3.26 1.39 29.07
CA GLY A 235 -4.30 1.43 28.04
C GLY A 235 -3.76 1.89 26.69
N ALA A 236 -4.54 1.60 25.65
CA ALA A 236 -4.34 2.21 24.34
C ALA A 236 -5.66 2.81 23.87
N ILE A 237 -5.57 3.91 23.14
CA ILE A 237 -6.72 4.55 22.52
C ILE A 237 -6.71 4.20 21.04
N VAL A 238 -7.74 3.50 20.57
CA VAL A 238 -8.01 3.32 19.15
C VAL A 238 -8.71 4.57 18.64
N VAL A 239 -8.12 5.21 17.64
CA VAL A 239 -8.66 6.40 16.99
C VAL A 239 -9.06 6.03 15.58
N VAL A 240 -10.31 6.34 15.25
CA VAL A 240 -10.88 6.06 13.93
C VAL A 240 -11.33 7.35 13.30
N GLU A 241 -10.90 7.56 12.06
CA GLU A 241 -11.40 8.64 11.22
C GLU A 241 -12.19 8.07 10.04
N TYR A 242 -13.36 8.65 9.78
CA TYR A 242 -14.17 8.35 8.61
C TYR A 242 -14.93 9.61 8.16
N LEU A 243 -15.42 9.60 6.93
CA LEU A 243 -16.35 10.61 6.44
C LEU A 243 -17.77 10.08 6.56
N ASP A 244 -18.65 10.89 7.13
CA ASP A 244 -20.09 10.69 7.19
C ASP A 244 -20.83 11.80 6.43
N ARG A 245 -22.15 11.69 6.35
CA ARG A 245 -23.02 12.72 5.80
C ARG A 245 -23.59 13.59 6.94
N PRO A 246 -24.06 14.81 6.62
CA PRO A 246 -24.89 15.56 7.56
C PRO A 246 -26.09 14.74 8.03
N GLU A 247 -26.57 15.02 9.24
CA GLU A 247 -27.78 14.38 9.77
C GLU A 247 -28.97 14.61 8.83
N GLY A 248 -29.73 13.54 8.54
CA GLY A 248 -30.88 13.58 7.62
C GLY A 248 -30.54 13.59 6.12
N ALA A 249 -29.25 13.61 5.75
CA ALA A 249 -28.84 13.54 4.35
C ALA A 249 -29.19 12.19 3.70
N PRO A 250 -29.59 12.17 2.41
CA PRO A 250 -29.87 10.92 1.71
C PRO A 250 -28.60 10.10 1.51
N PHE A 251 -28.72 8.78 1.51
CA PHE A 251 -27.57 7.88 1.29
C PHE A 251 -26.97 7.95 -0.13
N ALA A 252 -27.66 8.58 -1.08
CA ALA A 252 -27.11 8.89 -2.39
C ALA A 252 -26.05 10.02 -2.34
N GLN A 253 -26.07 10.84 -1.30
CA GLN A 253 -25.08 11.89 -1.10
C GLN A 253 -23.75 11.28 -0.63
N ALA A 254 -22.64 11.73 -1.22
CA ALA A 254 -21.31 11.31 -0.79
C ALA A 254 -21.02 11.79 0.66
N PRO A 255 -20.41 10.94 1.51
CA PRO A 255 -19.96 11.36 2.83
C PRO A 255 -18.83 12.39 2.74
N THR A 256 -18.99 13.54 3.41
CA THR A 256 -18.04 14.68 3.37
C THR A 256 -17.65 15.20 4.74
N ILE A 257 -18.41 14.88 5.79
CA ILE A 257 -18.17 15.37 7.15
C ILE A 257 -17.19 14.44 7.84
N LYS A 258 -16.00 14.95 8.19
CA LYS A 258 -15.01 14.17 8.94
C LYS A 258 -15.52 13.92 10.36
N VAL A 259 -15.60 12.65 10.74
CA VAL A 259 -15.91 12.17 12.09
C VAL A 259 -14.67 11.48 12.65
N VAL A 260 -14.35 11.79 13.91
CA VAL A 260 -13.28 11.15 14.66
C VAL A 260 -13.88 10.51 15.90
N ARG A 261 -13.75 9.20 16.05
CA ARG A 261 -14.19 8.44 17.24
C ARG A 261 -12.98 7.85 17.95
N ARG A 262 -13.01 7.86 19.28
CA ARG A 262 -11.92 7.39 20.14
C ARG A 262 -12.45 6.28 21.03
N PHE A 263 -11.73 5.16 21.12
CA PHE A 263 -12.12 4.00 21.90
C PHE A 263 -10.97 3.59 22.82
N ALA A 264 -11.20 3.52 24.12
CA ALA A 264 -10.26 2.89 25.02
C ALA A 264 -10.30 1.38 24.82
N LEU A 265 -9.12 0.75 24.73
CA LEU A 265 -9.02 -0.70 24.74
C LEU A 265 -8.91 -1.18 26.19
N GLU A 266 -10.03 -1.69 26.72
CA GLU A 266 -10.15 -2.16 28.10
C GLU A 266 -10.50 -3.64 28.09
N GLN A 267 -9.67 -4.49 28.72
CA GLN A 267 -9.90 -5.94 28.81
C GLN A 267 -10.19 -6.61 27.45
N GLY A 268 -9.55 -6.12 26.38
CA GLY A 268 -9.77 -6.63 25.03
C GLY A 268 -11.10 -6.20 24.39
N ARG A 269 -11.77 -5.16 24.90
CA ARG A 269 -12.97 -4.56 24.33
C ARG A 269 -12.74 -3.09 24.02
N LEU A 270 -13.39 -2.61 22.96
CA LEU A 270 -13.40 -1.20 22.62
C LEU A 270 -14.53 -0.49 23.36
N VAL A 271 -14.17 0.47 24.21
CA VAL A 271 -15.10 1.31 24.97
C VAL A 271 -15.00 2.73 24.44
N GLU A 272 -16.08 3.21 23.83
CA GLU A 272 -16.11 4.56 23.26
C GLU A 272 -15.91 5.62 24.34
N GLN A 273 -14.93 6.50 24.08
CA GLN A 273 -14.67 7.66 24.90
C GLN A 273 -15.52 8.80 24.36
N ARG A 274 -16.40 9.34 25.20
CA ARG A 274 -17.09 10.59 24.87
C ARG A 274 -16.09 11.73 25.01
N GLY A 275 -15.82 12.40 23.89
CA GLY A 275 -15.11 13.68 23.85
C GLY A 275 -16.02 14.84 24.25
#